data_AF-A0A084GAB0-F1
#
_entry.id   AF-A0A084GAB0-F1
#
_cell.length_a   1.000
_cell.length_b   1.000
_cell.length_c   1.000
_cell.angle_alpha   90.00
_cell.angle_beta   90.00
_cell.angle_gamma   90.00
#
_symmetry.space_group_name_H-M   'P 1'
#
loop_
_entity.id
_entity.type
_entity.pdbx_description
1 polymer ?
#
loop_
_entity_poly.entity_id
_entity_poly.type
_entity_poly.pdbx_seq_one_letter_code
_entity_poly.pdbx_strand_id
1 'polypeptide(L)'
;MLALRQKAARVALRPTQFSRATRRYASGGHHHEHASADEPLGTGLIITVAALPAGCLLYFAARRGENGEEPALTRWLRKYQSLNEVWLERNTLHSQAVQQAAADKLLFLTAPRSTNYELRFPEIIQSHSPRNVVAGSLINIDAVTERYRKQHYEEEERKAKKLAAKQQAEAAEKA
;
A
#
# COMPACT_ATOMS: atom_id res chain seq x y z
N MET A 1 12.30 -6.88 -11.55
CA MET A 1 12.19 -6.04 -10.32
C MET A 1 12.49 -6.89 -9.07
N LEU A 2 13.74 -7.24 -8.79
CA LEU A 2 14.10 -8.17 -7.69
C LEU A 2 15.21 -7.66 -6.75
N ALA A 3 15.63 -6.40 -6.84
CA ALA A 3 16.80 -5.89 -6.11
C ALA A 3 16.50 -5.22 -4.74
N LEU A 4 15.23 -5.01 -4.37
CA LEU A 4 14.87 -4.21 -3.19
C LEU A 4 14.66 -5.02 -1.90
N ARG A 5 14.70 -6.36 -1.94
CA ARG A 5 14.37 -7.21 -0.77
C ARG A 5 15.55 -7.62 0.12
N GLN A 6 16.79 -7.32 -0.25
CA GLN A 6 17.97 -7.80 0.50
C GLN A 6 18.43 -6.89 1.65
N LYS A 7 17.86 -5.70 1.83
CA LYS A 7 18.37 -4.73 2.83
C LYS A 7 17.74 -4.86 4.23
N ALA A 8 16.57 -5.50 4.38
CA ALA A 8 15.90 -5.63 5.68
C ALA A 8 16.50 -6.73 6.58
N ALA A 9 17.14 -7.76 5.99
CA ALA A 9 17.63 -8.92 6.74
C ALA A 9 18.93 -8.65 7.55
N ARG A 10 19.66 -7.56 7.30
CA ARG A 10 20.94 -7.28 7.98
C ARG A 10 20.81 -6.51 9.30
N VAL A 11 19.64 -5.96 9.63
CA VAL A 11 19.44 -5.20 10.88
C VAL A 11 19.21 -6.13 12.09
N ALA A 12 18.77 -7.37 11.87
CA ALA A 12 18.51 -8.34 12.93
C ALA A 12 19.75 -9.09 13.45
N LEU A 13 20.91 -8.93 12.81
CA LEU A 13 22.17 -9.63 13.16
C LEU A 13 23.14 -8.77 13.97
N ARG A 14 22.66 -7.73 14.67
CA ARG A 14 23.53 -6.94 15.54
C ARG A 14 23.69 -7.67 16.87
N PRO A 15 24.88 -8.22 17.21
CA PRO A 15 25.08 -8.83 18.50
C PRO A 15 24.95 -7.75 19.58
N THR A 16 24.08 -7.98 20.55
CA THR A 16 24.03 -7.20 21.77
C THR A 16 25.39 -7.36 22.47
N GLN A 17 26.09 -6.25 22.70
CA GLN A 17 27.35 -6.28 23.44
C GLN A 17 27.03 -6.71 24.87
N PHE A 18 27.40 -7.94 25.23
CA PHE A 18 27.31 -8.42 26.60
C PHE A 18 28.16 -7.51 27.48
N SER A 19 27.53 -6.89 28.47
CA SER A 19 28.20 -6.18 29.55
C SER A 19 29.20 -7.13 30.23
N ARG A 20 30.50 -6.85 30.07
CA ARG A 20 31.55 -7.55 30.80
C ARG A 20 31.37 -7.20 32.28
N ALA A 21 30.94 -8.17 33.08
CA ALA A 21 30.98 -8.07 34.54
C ALA A 21 32.43 -7.84 34.97
N THR A 22 32.73 -6.62 35.43
CA THR A 22 34.00 -6.27 36.07
C THR A 22 34.07 -7.00 37.41
N ARG A 23 35.04 -7.89 37.56
CA ARG A 23 35.38 -8.51 38.85
C ARG A 23 35.72 -7.41 39.85
N ARG A 24 35.00 -7.36 40.98
CA ARG A 24 35.40 -6.57 42.15
C ARG A 24 36.44 -7.39 42.93
N TYR A 25 37.66 -6.89 42.99
CA TYR A 25 38.64 -7.35 43.97
C TYR A 25 38.20 -6.82 45.34
N ALA A 26 37.78 -7.71 46.22
CA ALA A 26 37.69 -7.45 47.64
C ALA A 26 39.03 -7.83 48.27
N SER A 27 39.84 -6.84 48.65
CA SER A 27 40.75 -6.83 49.82
C SER A 27 41.79 -5.72 49.71
N GLY A 28 42.09 -5.11 50.86
CA GLY A 28 43.03 -4.01 51.06
C GLY A 28 42.25 -2.81 51.60
N GLY A 29 42.25 -2.48 52.89
CA GLY A 29 43.32 -2.59 53.87
C GLY A 29 43.42 -1.19 54.50
N HIS A 30 43.21 -1.10 55.81
CA HIS A 30 43.12 0.15 56.55
C HIS A 30 44.38 1.01 56.40
N HIS A 31 44.25 2.16 55.74
CA HIS A 31 45.20 3.27 55.85
C HIS A 31 44.41 4.54 56.12
N HIS A 32 44.67 5.14 57.29
CA HIS A 32 44.22 6.47 57.63
C HIS A 32 45.04 7.48 56.83
N GLU A 33 44.55 7.79 55.63
CA GLU A 33 45.01 8.93 54.85
C GLU A 33 43.91 9.99 54.96
N HIS A 34 44.27 11.20 55.41
CA HIS A 34 43.37 12.34 55.45
C HIS A 34 43.08 12.83 54.02
N ALA A 35 42.33 12.04 53.26
CA ALA A 35 41.73 12.49 52.01
C ALA A 35 40.61 13.47 52.39
N SER A 36 40.65 14.66 51.81
CA SER A 36 39.58 15.64 51.93
C SER A 36 38.23 14.95 51.70
N ALA A 37 37.31 15.15 52.64
CA ALA A 37 35.94 14.63 52.57
C ALA A 37 35.16 15.37 51.48
N ASP A 38 35.54 15.15 50.23
CA ASP A 38 34.79 15.57 49.06
C ASP A 38 33.83 14.43 48.69
N GLU A 39 32.85 14.16 49.56
CA GLU A 39 31.75 13.27 49.17
C GLU A 39 31.01 13.95 48.01
N PRO A 40 31.01 13.37 46.78
CA PRO A 40 30.29 13.98 45.68
C PRO A 40 28.82 14.00 46.07
N LEU A 41 28.19 15.18 45.98
CA LEU A 41 26.76 15.38 46.20
C LEU A 41 26.01 14.22 45.53
N GLY A 42 25.34 13.40 46.33
CA GLY A 42 24.74 12.15 45.85
C GLY A 42 23.83 12.41 44.65
N THR A 43 23.75 11.45 43.72
CA THR A 43 22.97 11.60 42.47
C THR A 43 21.54 12.07 42.72
N GLY A 44 20.95 11.70 43.86
CA GLY A 44 19.64 12.20 44.29
C GLY A 44 19.57 13.73 44.42
N LEU A 45 20.60 14.38 44.98
CA LEU A 45 20.65 15.84 45.14
C LEU A 45 20.77 16.53 43.77
N ILE A 46 21.55 15.97 42.85
CA ILE A 46 21.64 16.50 41.48
C ILE A 46 20.28 16.41 40.78
N ILE A 47 19.59 15.27 40.92
CA ILE A 47 18.25 15.08 40.36
C ILE A 47 17.25 16.07 40.97
N THR A 48 17.25 16.29 42.29
CA THR A 48 16.31 17.22 42.91
C THR A 48 16.60 18.68 42.54
N VAL A 49 17.88 19.07 42.49
CA VAL A 49 18.32 20.40 42.05
C VAL A 49 17.97 20.64 40.58
N ALA A 50 17.97 19.61 39.73
CA ALA A 50 17.52 19.72 38.35
C ALA A 50 15.98 19.69 38.21
N ALA A 51 15.30 18.85 39.00
CA ALA A 51 13.86 18.67 38.94
C ALA A 51 13.08 19.88 39.45
N LEU A 52 13.60 20.60 40.46
CA LEU A 52 12.95 21.79 41.02
C LEU A 52 12.78 22.93 39.99
N PRO A 53 13.84 23.42 39.31
CA PRO A 53 13.69 24.43 38.27
C PRO A 53 12.92 23.90 37.05
N ALA A 54 13.11 22.63 36.67
CA ALA A 54 12.34 22.03 35.58
C ALA A 54 10.84 21.99 35.89
N GLY A 55 10.46 21.62 37.11
CA GLY A 55 9.08 21.64 37.61
C GLY A 55 8.50 23.05 37.66
N CYS A 56 9.27 24.05 38.12
CA CYS A 56 8.85 25.45 38.07
C CYS A 56 8.61 25.93 36.63
N LEU A 57 9.51 25.63 35.70
CA LEU A 57 9.34 25.99 34.29
C LEU A 57 8.11 25.32 33.67
N LEU A 58 7.88 24.03 33.96
CA LEU A 58 6.68 23.33 33.52
C LEU A 58 5.42 23.94 34.14
N TYR A 59 5.45 24.30 35.42
CA TYR A 59 4.33 24.96 36.09
C TYR A 59 4.01 26.31 35.43
N PHE A 60 5.01 27.14 35.13
CA PHE A 60 4.79 28.41 34.44
C PHE A 60 4.29 28.22 33.00
N ALA A 61 4.78 27.21 32.28
CA ALA A 61 4.32 26.91 30.92
C ALA A 61 2.90 26.31 30.86
N ALA A 62 2.48 25.60 31.91
CA ALA A 62 1.18 24.96 32.04
C ALA A 62 0.14 25.84 32.76
N ARG A 63 0.57 26.92 33.44
CA ARG A 63 -0.33 27.86 34.12
C ARG A 63 -1.22 28.57 33.10
N ARG A 64 -2.51 28.66 33.44
CA ARG A 64 -3.50 29.42 32.64
C ARG A 64 -3.30 30.92 32.87
N GLY A 65 -3.45 31.70 31.81
CA GLY A 65 -3.41 33.16 31.89
C GLY A 65 -4.57 33.72 32.72
N GLU A 66 -4.40 34.94 33.25
CA GLU A 66 -5.38 35.62 34.10
C GLU A 66 -6.75 35.80 33.42
N ASN A 67 -6.75 35.92 32.09
CA ASN A 67 -7.95 36.05 31.26
C ASN A 67 -8.55 34.70 30.82
N GLY A 68 -8.17 33.59 31.45
CA GLY A 68 -8.65 32.25 31.11
C GLY A 68 -8.03 31.64 29.84
N GLU A 69 -7.03 32.31 29.25
CA GLU A 69 -6.32 31.87 28.05
C GLU A 69 -5.66 30.49 28.21
N GLU A 70 -5.59 29.75 27.10
CA GLU A 70 -4.95 28.44 27.06
C GLU A 70 -3.44 28.55 27.35
N PRO A 71 -2.89 27.63 28.17
CA PRO A 71 -1.47 27.60 28.47
C PRO A 71 -0.61 27.48 27.21
N ALA A 72 0.60 28.05 27.26
CA ALA A 72 1.54 28.04 26.15
C ALA A 72 1.88 26.61 25.69
N LEU A 73 1.98 25.68 26.64
CA LEU A 73 2.23 24.25 26.37
C LEU A 73 1.08 23.62 25.59
N THR A 74 -0.17 23.88 25.97
CA THR A 74 -1.37 23.38 25.28
C THR A 74 -1.45 23.93 23.85
N ARG A 75 -1.15 25.22 23.68
CA ARG A 75 -1.12 25.88 22.36
C ARG A 75 -0.06 25.27 21.45
N TRP A 76 1.11 24.95 22.01
CA TRP A 76 2.17 24.25 21.28
C TRP A 76 1.76 22.82 20.91
N LEU A 77 1.19 22.06 21.85
CA LEU A 77 0.72 20.70 21.61
C LEU A 77 -0.39 20.63 20.54
N ARG A 78 -1.28 21.62 20.50
CA ARG A 78 -2.35 21.72 19.49
C ARG A 78 -1.80 21.82 18.06
N LYS A 79 -0.60 22.41 17.87
CA LYS A 79 0.05 22.42 16.54
C LYS A 79 0.40 21.02 16.04
N TYR A 80 0.60 20.07 16.94
CA TYR A 80 0.89 18.67 16.60
C TYR A 80 -0.36 17.80 16.56
N GLN A 81 -1.47 18.22 17.19
CA GLN A 81 -2.75 17.49 17.08
C GLN A 81 -3.26 17.40 15.64
N SER A 82 -3.06 18.43 14.83
CA SER A 82 -3.40 18.40 13.39
C SER A 82 -2.70 17.28 12.63
N LEU A 83 -1.50 16.86 13.08
CA LEU A 83 -0.83 15.71 12.47
C LEU A 83 -1.64 14.44 12.70
N ASN A 84 -2.20 14.23 13.89
CA ASN A 84 -2.99 13.04 14.19
C ASN A 84 -4.20 12.91 13.25
N GLU A 85 -4.87 14.02 12.95
CA GLU A 85 -5.98 14.08 12.00
C GLU A 85 -5.53 13.67 10.60
N VAL A 86 -4.39 14.20 10.14
CA VAL A 86 -3.80 13.86 8.84
C VAL A 86 -3.37 12.38 8.78
N TRP A 87 -2.79 11.85 9.85
CA TRP A 87 -2.44 10.43 9.94
C TRP A 87 -3.69 9.55 9.92
N LEU A 88 -4.75 9.95 10.63
CA LEU A 88 -6.02 9.26 10.63
C LEU A 88 -6.63 9.24 9.21
N GLU A 89 -6.70 10.39 8.54
CA GLU A 89 -7.21 10.52 7.17
C GLU A 89 -6.41 9.65 6.17
N ARG A 90 -5.08 9.64 6.29
CA ARG A 90 -4.25 8.78 5.44
C ARG A 90 -4.51 7.30 5.69
N ASN A 91 -4.64 6.90 6.95
CA ASN A 91 -4.90 5.52 7.32
C ASN A 91 -6.30 5.07 6.86
N THR A 92 -7.31 5.94 6.97
CA THR A 92 -8.66 5.64 6.50
C THR A 92 -8.67 5.48 4.98
N LEU A 93 -8.06 6.41 4.22
CA LEU A 93 -7.94 6.30 2.76
C LEU A 93 -7.20 5.03 2.34
N HIS A 94 -6.10 4.69 3.00
CA HIS A 94 -5.36 3.46 2.70
C HIS A 94 -6.21 2.21 2.98
N SER A 95 -6.94 2.19 4.10
CA SER A 95 -7.82 1.06 4.43
C SER A 95 -8.96 0.89 3.42
N GLN A 96 -9.55 1.99 2.96
CA GLN A 96 -10.58 1.99 1.91
C GLN A 96 -10.02 1.50 0.57
N ALA A 97 -8.85 1.99 0.17
CA ALA A 97 -8.19 1.55 -1.06
C ALA A 97 -7.89 0.04 -1.05
N VAL A 98 -7.42 -0.49 0.09
CA VAL A 98 -7.18 -1.93 0.27
C VAL A 98 -8.49 -2.72 0.21
N GLN A 99 -9.57 -2.23 0.82
CA GLN A 99 -10.88 -2.87 0.76
C GLN A 99 -11.42 -2.91 -0.68
N GLN A 100 -11.31 -1.81 -1.42
CA GLN A 100 -11.72 -1.76 -2.82
C GLN A 100 -10.90 -2.72 -3.69
N ALA A 101 -9.57 -2.72 -3.53
CA ALA A 101 -8.71 -3.66 -4.26
C ALA A 101 -9.03 -5.14 -3.94
N ALA A 102 -9.42 -5.43 -2.69
CA ALA A 102 -9.87 -6.77 -2.31
C ALA A 102 -11.22 -7.12 -2.97
N ALA A 103 -12.18 -6.19 -3.01
CA ALA A 103 -13.45 -6.38 -3.70
C ALA A 103 -13.27 -6.62 -5.21
N ASP A 104 -12.41 -5.85 -5.85
CA ASP A 104 -12.08 -6.01 -7.28
C ASP A 104 -11.42 -7.37 -7.54
N LYS A 105 -10.49 -7.78 -6.66
CA LYS A 105 -9.87 -9.11 -6.76
C LYS A 105 -10.92 -10.22 -6.65
N LEU A 106 -11.88 -10.09 -5.72
CA LEU A 106 -12.95 -11.07 -5.58
C LEU A 106 -13.80 -11.12 -6.85
N LEU A 107 -14.16 -9.97 -7.42
CA LEU A 107 -14.88 -9.91 -8.70
C LEU A 107 -14.13 -10.67 -9.80
N PHE A 108 -12.82 -10.44 -9.96
CA PHE A 108 -12.05 -11.13 -11.00
C PHE A 108 -11.82 -12.62 -10.76
N LEU A 109 -11.88 -13.07 -9.50
CA LEU A 109 -11.75 -14.48 -9.16
C LEU A 109 -13.07 -15.25 -9.28
N THR A 110 -14.21 -14.61 -8.98
CA THR A 110 -15.52 -15.26 -9.00
C THR A 110 -16.27 -15.08 -10.31
N ALA A 111 -15.98 -14.04 -11.08
CA ALA A 111 -16.63 -13.81 -12.36
C ALA A 111 -16.35 -14.96 -13.34
N PRO A 112 -17.38 -15.53 -13.98
CA PRO A 112 -17.19 -16.53 -15.02
C PRO A 112 -16.42 -15.90 -16.18
N ARG A 113 -15.28 -16.48 -16.54
CA ARG A 113 -14.52 -16.02 -17.72
C ARG A 113 -15.27 -16.40 -18.98
N SER A 114 -15.40 -15.46 -19.92
CA SER A 114 -15.88 -15.78 -21.26
C SER A 114 -14.92 -16.78 -21.90
N THR A 115 -15.42 -17.97 -22.24
CA THR A 115 -14.61 -18.99 -22.94
C THR A 115 -14.32 -18.58 -24.39
N ASN A 116 -15.16 -17.71 -24.95
CA ASN A 116 -15.11 -17.29 -26.34
C ASN A 116 -14.77 -15.80 -26.41
N TYR A 117 -13.68 -15.48 -27.09
CA TYR A 117 -13.29 -14.10 -27.40
C TYR A 117 -13.39 -13.89 -28.90
N GLU A 118 -14.05 -12.81 -29.30
CA GLU A 118 -14.07 -12.38 -30.70
C GLU A 118 -12.80 -11.59 -31.00
N LEU A 119 -11.97 -12.13 -31.88
CA LEU A 119 -10.76 -11.45 -32.32
C LEU A 119 -11.14 -10.38 -33.35
N ARG A 120 -10.62 -9.15 -33.19
CA ARG A 120 -10.77 -8.10 -34.22
C ARG A 120 -10.17 -8.52 -35.57
N PHE A 121 -9.11 -9.32 -35.52
CA PHE A 121 -8.40 -9.84 -36.69
C PHE A 121 -8.32 -11.36 -36.59
N PRO A 122 -9.23 -12.11 -37.22
CA PRO A 122 -9.26 -13.57 -37.14
C PRO A 122 -8.05 -14.22 -37.83
N GLU A 123 -7.41 -13.51 -38.75
CA GLU A 123 -6.21 -13.96 -39.49
C GLU A 123 -5.02 -14.26 -38.58
N ILE A 124 -4.97 -13.69 -37.37
CA ILE A 124 -3.87 -13.92 -36.43
C ILE A 124 -3.77 -15.38 -35.96
N ILE A 125 -4.87 -16.13 -36.01
CA ILE A 125 -4.93 -17.55 -35.61
C ILE A 125 -4.02 -18.40 -36.51
N GLN A 126 -3.86 -17.99 -37.77
CA GLN A 126 -3.00 -18.65 -38.76
C GLN A 126 -1.75 -17.83 -39.08
N SER A 127 -1.40 -16.84 -38.26
CA SER A 127 -0.16 -16.11 -38.44
C SER A 127 1.01 -16.94 -37.90
N HIS A 128 1.83 -17.46 -38.81
CA HIS A 128 3.01 -18.25 -38.47
C HIS A 128 4.16 -17.95 -39.44
N SER A 129 5.37 -18.42 -39.08
CA SER A 129 6.52 -18.34 -39.97
C SER A 129 6.19 -19.00 -41.33
N PRO A 130 6.55 -18.38 -42.47
CA PRO A 130 6.37 -18.99 -43.79
C PRO A 130 7.23 -20.24 -44.03
N ARG A 131 8.29 -20.42 -43.22
CA ARG A 131 9.25 -21.53 -43.35
C ARG A 131 9.32 -22.34 -42.06
N ASN A 132 9.67 -23.62 -42.20
CA ASN A 132 9.92 -24.53 -41.09
C ASN A 132 8.71 -24.74 -40.15
N VAL A 133 7.52 -24.94 -40.73
CA VAL A 133 6.31 -25.30 -39.98
C VAL A 133 6.18 -26.82 -39.99
N VAL A 134 6.16 -27.43 -38.81
CA VAL A 134 5.96 -28.88 -38.67
C VAL A 134 4.52 -29.22 -39.05
N ALA A 135 4.32 -30.28 -39.83
CA ALA A 135 2.98 -30.73 -40.20
C ALA A 135 2.16 -31.03 -38.93
N GLY A 136 0.94 -30.47 -38.86
CA GLY A 136 0.06 -30.60 -37.69
C GLY A 136 0.30 -29.61 -36.55
N SER A 137 1.27 -28.68 -36.66
CA SER A 137 1.43 -27.63 -35.65
C SER A 137 0.37 -26.54 -35.71
N LEU A 138 -0.38 -26.47 -36.81
CA LEU A 138 -1.46 -25.50 -37.02
C LEU A 138 -2.78 -26.08 -36.53
N ILE A 139 -3.55 -25.23 -35.85
CA ILE A 139 -4.87 -25.60 -35.32
C ILE A 139 -5.85 -25.68 -36.48
N ASN A 140 -6.69 -26.71 -36.50
CA ASN A 140 -7.81 -26.78 -37.45
C ASN A 140 -8.85 -25.69 -37.10
N ILE A 141 -9.13 -24.80 -38.06
CA ILE A 141 -10.06 -23.68 -37.91
C ILE A 141 -11.44 -23.90 -38.56
N ASP A 142 -11.71 -25.08 -39.12
CA ASP A 142 -12.94 -25.37 -39.89
C ASP A 142 -14.20 -24.98 -39.13
N ALA A 143 -14.30 -25.33 -37.84
CA ALA A 143 -15.44 -25.00 -36.99
C ALA A 143 -15.63 -23.47 -36.80
N VAL A 144 -14.53 -22.72 -36.72
CA VAL A 144 -14.57 -21.26 -36.62
C VAL A 144 -15.04 -20.66 -37.94
N THR A 145 -14.52 -21.16 -39.07
CA THR A 145 -14.93 -20.75 -40.41
C THR A 145 -16.43 -21.03 -40.64
N GLU A 146 -16.93 -22.21 -40.24
CA GLU A 146 -18.35 -22.54 -40.34
C GLU A 146 -19.24 -21.61 -39.52
N ARG A 147 -18.84 -21.28 -38.29
CA ARG A 147 -19.57 -20.33 -37.44
C ARG A 147 -19.71 -18.97 -38.11
N TYR A 148 -18.61 -18.40 -38.62
CA TYR A 148 -18.63 -17.10 -39.26
C TYR A 148 -19.37 -17.11 -40.62
N ARG A 149 -19.30 -18.22 -41.36
CA ARG A 149 -20.13 -18.41 -42.57
C ARG A 149 -21.63 -18.36 -42.23
N LYS A 150 -22.07 -19.08 -41.19
CA LYS A 150 -23.47 -19.04 -40.72
C LYS A 150 -23.89 -17.62 -40.33
N GLN A 151 -23.06 -16.93 -39.54
CA GLN A 151 -23.32 -15.55 -39.13
C GLN A 151 -23.44 -14.60 -40.32
N HIS A 152 -22.58 -14.73 -41.34
CA HIS A 152 -22.67 -13.93 -42.56
C HIS A 152 -23.98 -14.17 -43.32
N TYR A 153 -24.42 -15.43 -43.48
CA TYR A 153 -25.70 -15.73 -44.12
C TYR A 153 -26.90 -15.13 -43.37
N GLU A 154 -26.91 -15.24 -42.03
CA GLU A 154 -27.95 -14.63 -41.18
C GLU A 154 -28.00 -13.10 -41.33
N GLU A 155 -26.83 -12.45 -41.42
CA GLU A 155 -26.75 -11.01 -41.62
C GLU A 155 -27.25 -10.57 -43.00
N GLU A 156 -26.92 -11.32 -44.05
CA GLU A 156 -27.40 -11.06 -45.41
C GLU A 156 -28.92 -11.25 -45.53
N GLU A 157 -29.48 -12.30 -44.91
CA GLU A 157 -30.94 -12.46 -44.83
C GLU A 157 -31.60 -11.29 -44.09
N ARG A 158 -31.00 -10.82 -42.99
CA ARG A 158 -31.50 -9.66 -42.23
C ARG A 158 -31.46 -8.39 -43.08
N LYS A 159 -30.39 -8.17 -43.86
CA LYS A 159 -30.28 -7.03 -44.78
C LYS A 159 -31.31 -7.13 -45.90
N ALA A 160 -31.49 -8.30 -46.50
CA ALA A 160 -32.48 -8.55 -47.54
C ALA A 160 -33.91 -8.29 -47.04
N LYS A 161 -34.27 -8.78 -45.85
CA LYS A 161 -35.57 -8.52 -45.21
C LYS A 161 -35.81 -7.02 -44.99
N LYS A 162 -34.80 -6.29 -44.50
CA LYS A 162 -34.88 -4.83 -44.32
C LYS A 162 -35.04 -4.08 -45.64
N LEU A 163 -34.33 -4.51 -46.69
CA LEU A 163 -34.44 -3.92 -48.02
C LEU A 163 -35.83 -4.16 -48.62
N ALA A 164 -36.34 -5.39 -48.52
CA ALA A 164 -37.69 -5.74 -48.98
C ALA A 164 -38.78 -4.95 -48.24
N ALA A 165 -38.69 -4.84 -46.92
CA ALA A 165 -39.62 -4.03 -46.12
C ALA A 165 -39.58 -2.54 -46.51
N LYS A 166 -38.39 -2.00 -46.76
CA LYS A 166 -38.22 -0.61 -47.22
C LYS A 166 -38.85 -0.40 -48.61
N GLN A 167 -38.63 -1.32 -49.55
CA GLN A 167 -39.23 -1.26 -50.88
C GLN A 167 -40.76 -1.35 -50.83
N GLN A 168 -41.31 -2.19 -49.94
CA GLN A 168 -42.75 -2.28 -49.73
C GLN A 168 -43.34 -0.99 -49.15
N ALA A 169 -42.65 -0.35 -48.20
CA ALA A 169 -43.07 0.95 -47.65
C ALA A 169 -43.04 2.06 -48.72
N GLU A 170 -41.97 2.13 -49.52
CA GLU A 170 -41.87 3.10 -50.63
C GLU A 170 -42.92 2.87 -51.72
N ALA A 171 -43.29 1.62 -51.98
CA ALA A 171 -44.36 1.29 -52.93
C ALA A 171 -45.75 1.68 -52.39
N ALA A 172 -45.97 1.56 -51.07
CA ALA A 172 -47.21 1.97 -50.42
C ALA A 172 -47.37 3.49 -50.33
N GLU A 173 -46.28 4.26 -50.23
CA GLU A 173 -46.34 5.74 -50.26
C GLU A 173 -46.57 6.32 -51.66
N LYS A 174 -46.24 5.57 -52.72
CA LYS A 174 -46.39 6.00 -54.13
C LYS A 174 -47.74 5.58 -54.75
N ALA A 175 -48.50 4.73 -54.09
CA ALA A 175 -49.83 4.30 -54.48
C ALA A 175 -50.90 5.18 -53.82
#